data_AF-A0A935CT71-F1
#
_entry.id   AF-A0A935CT71-F1
#
_cell.length_a   1.000
_cell.length_b   1.000
_cell.length_c   1.000
_cell.angle_alpha   90.00
_cell.angle_beta   90.00
_cell.angle_gamma   90.00
#
_symmetry.space_group_name_H-M   'P 1'
#
loop_
_entity.id
_entity.type
_entity.pdbx_description
1 polymer ?
#
loop_
_entity_poly.entity_id
_entity_poly.type
_entity_poly.pdbx_seq_one_letter_code
_entity_poly.pdbx_strand_id
1 'polypeptide(L)'
;MSMIRVLLLSMSLSLVVTTPCRADWDAKLEAEEQAKREASIREEQVRKAEADAMMAAARAKMDAQITAEKRKTLGTAAQGKSDAEVARRYDAHIAQKAAEANAAMAQARAVLSSGAGAAALKQVTGNSMQEMESMSEAELEAMAAKLEASYGSE
;
A
#
# COMPACT_ATOMS: atom_id res chain seq x y z
N MET A 1 53.81 -39.18 -28.95
CA MET A 1 53.39 -39.84 -27.69
C MET A 1 54.58 -39.81 -26.74
N SER A 2 54.37 -39.57 -25.43
CA SER A 2 55.36 -39.83 -24.34
C SER A 2 55.93 -38.66 -23.51
N MET A 3 55.29 -37.48 -23.42
CA MET A 3 55.61 -36.52 -22.34
C MET A 3 54.37 -35.97 -21.62
N ILE A 4 53.29 -35.68 -22.35
CA ILE A 4 52.06 -35.13 -21.74
C ILE A 4 51.34 -36.14 -20.82
N ARG A 5 51.45 -37.45 -21.09
CA ARG A 5 50.85 -38.50 -20.24
C ARG A 5 51.61 -38.73 -18.93
N VAL A 6 52.91 -38.45 -18.87
CA VAL A 6 53.73 -38.65 -17.66
C VAL A 6 53.48 -37.52 -16.65
N LEU A 7 53.25 -36.31 -17.15
CA LEU A 7 52.99 -35.12 -16.33
C LEU A 7 51.58 -35.13 -15.68
N LEU A 8 50.60 -35.72 -16.35
CA LEU A 8 49.26 -35.93 -15.80
C LEU A 8 49.21 -37.03 -14.74
N LEU A 9 50.10 -38.02 -14.83
CA LEU A 9 50.20 -39.13 -13.86
C LEU A 9 50.97 -38.73 -12.59
N SER A 10 51.94 -37.81 -12.69
CA SER A 10 52.66 -37.30 -11.52
C SER A 10 51.84 -36.30 -10.69
N MET A 11 50.95 -35.54 -11.32
CA MET A 11 50.10 -34.56 -10.61
C MET A 11 48.95 -35.21 -9.84
N SER A 12 48.54 -36.41 -10.22
CA SER A 12 47.50 -37.19 -9.52
C SER A 12 48.06 -38.03 -8.36
N LEU A 13 49.38 -38.23 -8.27
CA LEU A 13 50.01 -39.00 -7.20
C LEU A 13 50.45 -38.16 -5.98
N SER A 14 50.56 -36.83 -6.13
CA SER A 14 50.95 -35.92 -5.03
C SER A 14 49.78 -35.46 -4.14
N LEU A 15 48.53 -35.82 -4.45
CA LEU A 15 47.37 -35.41 -3.64
C LEU A 15 46.95 -36.45 -2.58
N VAL A 16 47.65 -37.58 -2.45
CA VAL A 16 47.23 -38.69 -1.58
C VAL A 16 47.98 -38.73 -0.23
N VAL A 17 48.98 -37.87 0.00
CA VAL A 17 49.81 -37.95 1.23
C VAL A 17 49.95 -36.61 1.93
N THR A 18 48.84 -36.07 2.44
CA THR A 18 48.84 -35.20 3.62
C THR A 18 47.53 -35.39 4.38
N THR A 19 47.43 -36.51 5.09
CA THR A 19 46.46 -36.69 6.18
C THR A 19 47.11 -36.25 7.49
N PRO A 20 46.86 -35.03 7.99
CA PRO A 20 46.92 -34.82 9.43
C PRO A 20 45.66 -35.43 10.05
N CYS A 21 45.86 -36.29 11.04
CA CYS A 21 44.87 -36.93 11.90
C CYS A 21 43.51 -36.18 12.02
N ARG A 22 42.44 -36.80 11.50
CA ARG A 22 41.08 -36.64 12.03
C ARG A 22 40.57 -38.03 12.37
N ALA A 23 40.91 -38.50 13.57
CA ALA A 23 40.52 -39.82 14.06
C ALA A 23 39.00 -39.97 14.26
N ASP A 24 38.24 -38.87 14.21
CA ASP A 24 36.78 -38.86 14.43
C ASP A 24 35.96 -38.38 13.22
N TRP A 25 36.56 -38.27 12.03
CA TRP A 25 35.80 -37.88 10.82
C TRP A 25 35.11 -39.09 10.19
N ASP A 26 33.82 -39.28 10.49
CA ASP A 26 32.99 -40.28 9.81
C ASP A 26 32.28 -39.65 8.59
N ALA A 27 32.86 -39.91 7.41
CA ALA A 27 32.31 -39.43 6.14
C ALA A 27 30.88 -39.95 5.85
N LYS A 28 30.47 -41.08 6.44
CA LYS A 28 29.09 -41.58 6.29
C LYS A 28 28.13 -40.76 7.13
N LEU A 29 28.50 -40.42 8.36
CA LEU A 29 27.69 -39.58 9.24
C LEU A 29 27.47 -38.18 8.63
N GLU A 30 28.53 -37.57 8.10
CA GLU A 30 28.43 -36.26 7.42
C GLU A 30 27.55 -36.31 6.16
N ALA A 31 27.64 -37.39 5.37
CA ALA A 31 26.79 -37.58 4.19
C ALA A 31 25.31 -37.75 4.57
N GLU A 32 25.02 -38.47 5.65
CA GLU A 32 23.66 -38.60 6.19
C GLU A 32 23.13 -37.28 6.76
N GLU A 33 23.96 -36.51 7.46
CA GLU A 33 23.57 -35.18 7.93
C GLU A 33 23.34 -34.19 6.79
N GLN A 34 24.17 -34.19 5.75
CA GLN A 34 23.96 -33.39 4.55
C GLN A 34 22.67 -33.79 3.83
N ALA A 35 22.40 -35.09 3.68
CA ALA A 35 21.16 -35.57 3.09
C ALA A 35 19.92 -35.11 3.89
N LYS A 36 20.00 -35.13 5.23
CA LYS A 36 18.94 -34.61 6.11
C LYS A 36 18.75 -33.10 5.96
N ARG A 37 19.84 -32.32 5.92
CA ARG A 37 19.77 -30.86 5.71
C ARG A 37 19.22 -30.50 4.33
N GLU A 38 19.61 -31.23 3.29
CA GLU A 38 19.07 -31.04 1.95
C GLU A 38 17.59 -31.41 1.87
N ALA A 39 17.16 -32.47 2.56
CA ALA A 39 15.77 -32.84 2.66
C ALA A 39 14.95 -31.74 3.37
N SER A 40 15.44 -31.22 4.50
CA SER A 40 14.75 -30.13 5.21
C SER A 40 14.68 -28.84 4.39
N ILE A 41 15.76 -28.48 3.68
CA ILE A 41 15.76 -27.32 2.78
C ILE A 41 14.73 -27.49 1.65
N ARG A 42 14.63 -28.70 1.06
CA ARG A 42 13.63 -28.98 0.02
C ARG A 42 12.21 -28.89 0.57
N GLU A 43 11.95 -29.45 1.75
CA GLU A 43 10.64 -29.33 2.40
C GLU A 43 10.28 -27.86 2.68
N GLU A 44 11.23 -27.06 3.16
CA GLU A 44 11.03 -25.62 3.37
C GLU A 44 10.76 -24.87 2.07
N GLN A 45 11.47 -25.19 0.99
CA GLN A 45 11.24 -24.59 -0.33
C GLN A 45 9.85 -24.95 -0.87
N VAL A 46 9.40 -26.20 -0.70
CA VAL A 46 8.06 -26.63 -1.11
C VAL A 46 7.00 -25.87 -0.30
N ARG A 47 7.12 -25.80 1.03
CA ARG A 47 6.19 -25.02 1.86
C ARG A 47 6.15 -23.55 1.47
N LYS A 48 7.31 -22.96 1.15
CA LYS A 48 7.39 -21.57 0.70
C LYS A 48 6.70 -21.39 -0.65
N ALA A 49 6.95 -22.27 -1.61
CA ALA A 49 6.29 -22.23 -2.92
C ALA A 49 4.76 -22.40 -2.80
N GLU A 50 4.29 -23.26 -1.91
CA GLU A 50 2.86 -23.43 -1.61
C GLU A 50 2.26 -22.17 -1.00
N ALA A 51 2.95 -21.54 -0.03
CA ALA A 51 2.51 -20.28 0.56
C ALA A 51 2.48 -19.14 -0.48
N ASP A 52 3.50 -19.04 -1.32
CA ASP A 52 3.57 -18.05 -2.40
C ASP A 52 2.45 -18.28 -3.42
N ALA A 53 2.16 -19.53 -3.79
CA ALA A 53 1.07 -19.88 -4.68
C ALA A 53 -0.30 -19.53 -4.08
N MET A 54 -0.52 -19.80 -2.78
CA MET A 54 -1.74 -19.42 -2.08
C MET A 54 -1.93 -17.91 -2.06
N MET A 55 -0.86 -17.15 -1.78
CA MET A 55 -0.89 -15.69 -1.79
C MET A 55 -1.15 -15.13 -3.18
N ALA A 56 -0.54 -15.71 -4.22
CA ALA A 56 -0.78 -15.32 -5.60
C ALA A 56 -2.24 -15.57 -6.01
N ALA A 57 -2.81 -16.73 -5.64
CA ALA A 57 -4.21 -17.05 -5.90
C ALA A 57 -5.16 -16.09 -5.17
N ALA A 58 -4.86 -15.74 -3.92
CA ALA A 58 -5.64 -14.77 -3.15
C ALA A 58 -5.62 -13.38 -3.80
N ARG A 59 -4.44 -12.92 -4.24
CA ARG A 59 -4.29 -11.64 -4.97
C ARG A 59 -5.07 -11.64 -6.27
N ALA A 60 -4.95 -12.69 -7.09
CA ALA A 60 -5.70 -12.81 -8.33
C ALA A 60 -7.22 -12.76 -8.10
N LYS A 61 -7.71 -13.41 -7.03
CA LYS A 61 -9.13 -13.35 -6.64
C LYS A 61 -9.55 -11.93 -6.25
N MET A 62 -8.73 -11.22 -5.49
CA MET A 62 -8.99 -9.83 -5.11
C MET A 62 -8.99 -8.90 -6.33
N ASP A 63 -8.01 -9.01 -7.22
CA ASP A 63 -7.93 -8.19 -8.43
C ASP A 63 -9.14 -8.40 -9.35
N ALA A 64 -9.61 -9.65 -9.48
CA ALA A 64 -10.83 -9.98 -10.20
C ALA A 64 -12.07 -9.33 -9.57
N GLN A 65 -12.19 -9.37 -8.24
CA GLN A 65 -13.30 -8.72 -7.52
C GLN A 65 -13.27 -7.20 -7.67
N ILE A 66 -12.10 -6.57 -7.52
CA ILE A 66 -11.93 -5.12 -7.70
C ILE A 66 -12.37 -4.73 -9.11
N THR A 67 -11.92 -5.47 -10.12
CA THR A 67 -12.27 -5.18 -11.52
C THR A 67 -13.77 -5.38 -11.77
N ALA A 68 -14.38 -6.42 -11.19
CA ALA A 68 -15.82 -6.64 -11.28
C ALA A 68 -16.62 -5.50 -10.64
N GLU A 69 -16.22 -5.02 -9.46
CA GLU A 69 -16.86 -3.88 -8.79
C GLU A 69 -16.70 -2.60 -9.62
N LYS A 70 -15.51 -2.32 -10.17
CA LYS A 70 -15.32 -1.19 -11.11
C LYS A 70 -16.26 -1.27 -12.30
N ARG A 71 -16.40 -2.46 -12.91
CA ARG A 71 -17.34 -2.70 -14.02
C ARG A 71 -18.79 -2.47 -13.59
N LYS A 72 -19.17 -2.91 -12.38
CA LYS A 72 -20.51 -2.71 -11.81
C LYS A 72 -20.81 -1.23 -11.57
N THR A 73 -19.88 -0.47 -11.00
CA THR A 73 -20.03 0.98 -10.80
C THR A 73 -20.21 1.72 -12.12
N LEU A 74 -19.48 1.31 -13.16
CA LEU A 74 -19.54 1.93 -14.49
C LEU A 74 -20.74 1.46 -15.32
N GLY A 75 -21.33 0.31 -15.01
CA GLY A 75 -22.50 -0.24 -15.69
C GLY A 75 -22.29 -0.40 -17.20
N THR A 76 -23.16 0.22 -18.00
CA THR A 76 -23.10 0.18 -19.47
C THR A 76 -21.81 0.78 -20.03
N ALA A 77 -21.19 1.74 -19.32
CA ALA A 77 -19.94 2.37 -19.77
C ALA A 77 -18.74 1.41 -19.79
N ALA A 78 -18.83 0.26 -19.08
CA ALA A 78 -17.80 -0.77 -19.05
C ALA A 78 -18.06 -1.94 -20.02
N GLN A 79 -19.22 -2.01 -20.68
CA GLN A 79 -19.56 -3.11 -21.59
C GLN A 79 -18.65 -3.12 -22.82
N GLY A 80 -18.13 -4.31 -23.17
CA GLY A 80 -17.21 -4.49 -24.29
C GLY A 80 -15.84 -3.81 -24.14
N LYS A 81 -15.52 -3.27 -22.95
CA LYS A 81 -14.23 -2.64 -22.66
C LYS A 81 -13.27 -3.63 -22.00
N SER A 82 -11.97 -3.43 -22.27
CA SER A 82 -10.89 -4.15 -21.58
C SER A 82 -10.75 -3.68 -20.14
N ASP A 83 -10.11 -4.48 -19.28
CA ASP A 83 -9.96 -4.15 -17.87
C ASP A 83 -9.16 -2.86 -17.63
N ALA A 84 -8.14 -2.61 -18.44
CA ALA A 84 -7.37 -1.37 -18.40
C ALA A 84 -8.23 -0.14 -18.74
N GLU A 85 -9.12 -0.27 -19.72
CA GLU A 85 -10.03 0.82 -20.10
C GLU A 85 -11.11 1.05 -19.03
N VAL A 86 -11.61 -0.02 -18.41
CA VAL A 86 -12.52 0.07 -17.25
C VAL A 86 -11.84 0.78 -16.08
N ALA A 87 -10.60 0.43 -15.77
CA ALA A 87 -9.84 1.09 -14.69
C ALA A 87 -9.70 2.59 -14.95
N ARG A 88 -9.25 3.00 -16.14
CA ARG A 88 -9.13 4.43 -16.49
C ARG A 88 -10.45 5.19 -16.39
N ARG A 89 -11.54 4.58 -16.85
CA ARG A 89 -12.89 5.19 -16.77
C ARG A 89 -13.37 5.31 -15.33
N TYR A 90 -13.09 4.31 -14.51
CA TYR A 90 -13.42 4.35 -13.10
C TYR A 90 -12.66 5.47 -12.38
N ASP A 91 -11.36 5.60 -12.63
CA ASP A 91 -10.54 6.67 -12.05
C ASP A 91 -11.05 8.05 -12.48
N ALA A 92 -11.42 8.22 -13.75
CA ALA A 92 -12.04 9.45 -14.25
C ALA A 92 -13.40 9.73 -13.57
N HIS A 93 -14.23 8.70 -13.37
CA HIS A 93 -15.50 8.83 -12.65
C HIS A 93 -15.29 9.28 -11.20
N ILE A 94 -14.30 8.73 -10.49
CA ILE A 94 -13.95 9.16 -9.14
C ILE A 94 -13.45 10.61 -9.12
N ALA A 95 -12.58 10.99 -10.06
CA ALA A 95 -12.10 12.37 -10.17
C ALA A 95 -13.25 13.36 -10.44
N GLN A 96 -14.19 12.98 -11.31
CA GLN A 96 -15.38 13.77 -11.57
C GLN A 96 -16.24 13.92 -10.30
N LYS A 97 -16.50 12.82 -9.58
CA LYS A 97 -17.28 12.85 -8.33
C LYS A 97 -16.61 13.71 -7.26
N ALA A 98 -15.29 13.67 -7.15
CA ALA A 98 -14.54 14.53 -6.25
C ALA A 98 -14.66 16.01 -6.64
N ALA A 99 -14.58 16.32 -7.94
CA ALA A 99 -14.79 17.69 -8.42
C ALA A 99 -16.22 18.19 -8.17
N GLU A 100 -17.23 17.35 -8.42
CA GLU A 100 -18.64 17.63 -8.12
C GLU A 100 -18.85 17.91 -6.63
N ALA A 101 -18.26 17.08 -5.75
CA ALA A 101 -18.34 17.27 -4.30
C ALA A 101 -17.68 18.57 -3.85
N ASN A 102 -16.49 18.89 -4.38
CA ASN A 102 -15.81 20.16 -4.07
C ASN A 102 -16.61 21.37 -4.56
N ALA A 103 -17.20 21.30 -5.76
CA ALA A 103 -18.06 22.34 -6.27
C ALA A 103 -19.33 22.51 -5.41
N ALA A 104 -19.94 21.40 -4.99
CA ALA A 104 -21.09 21.44 -4.09
C ALA A 104 -20.74 22.04 -2.72
N MET A 105 -19.57 21.71 -2.15
CA MET A 105 -19.10 22.33 -0.91
C MET A 105 -18.83 23.83 -1.08
N ALA A 106 -18.20 24.24 -2.19
CA ALA A 106 -17.98 25.65 -2.48
C ALA A 106 -19.29 26.42 -2.64
N GLN A 107 -20.28 25.83 -3.32
CA GLN A 107 -21.63 26.41 -3.43
C GLN A 107 -22.33 26.48 -2.07
N ALA A 108 -22.25 25.42 -1.26
CA ALA A 108 -22.83 25.43 0.08
C ALA A 108 -22.21 26.53 0.95
N ARG A 109 -20.87 26.68 0.93
CA ARG A 109 -20.17 27.76 1.63
C ARG A 109 -20.58 29.13 1.11
N ALA A 110 -20.68 29.30 -0.21
CA ALA A 110 -21.13 30.55 -0.81
C ALA A 110 -22.55 30.92 -0.32
N VAL A 111 -23.50 29.99 -0.37
CA VAL A 111 -24.88 30.20 0.11
C VAL A 111 -24.92 30.50 1.61
N LEU A 112 -24.13 29.80 2.42
CA LEU A 112 -24.00 30.08 3.86
C LEU A 112 -23.45 31.49 4.12
N SER A 113 -22.48 31.93 3.32
CA SER A 113 -21.82 33.23 3.43
C SER A 113 -22.62 34.40 2.84
N SER A 114 -23.61 34.15 1.99
CA SER A 114 -24.39 35.20 1.30
C SER A 114 -25.91 35.12 1.54
N GLY A 115 -26.41 34.11 2.27
CA GLY A 115 -27.83 33.88 2.50
C GLY A 115 -28.35 34.37 3.85
N ALA A 116 -29.54 33.92 4.25
CA ALA A 116 -30.17 34.29 5.52
C ALA A 116 -29.29 33.97 6.75
N GLY A 117 -28.47 32.91 6.66
CA GLY A 117 -27.49 32.57 7.69
C GLY A 117 -26.42 33.66 7.88
N ALA A 118 -25.89 34.23 6.80
CA ALA A 118 -24.92 35.32 6.87
C ALA A 118 -25.52 36.63 7.41
N ALA A 119 -26.78 36.92 7.06
CA ALA A 119 -27.50 38.07 7.60
C ALA A 119 -27.76 37.92 9.12
N ALA A 120 -28.20 36.73 9.56
CA ALA A 120 -28.35 36.41 10.98
C ALA A 120 -27.02 36.47 11.73
N LEU A 121 -25.95 35.94 11.15
CA LEU A 121 -24.60 36.01 11.70
C LEU A 121 -24.14 37.47 11.86
N LYS A 122 -24.30 38.30 10.82
CA LYS A 122 -23.97 39.72 10.91
C LYS A 122 -24.85 40.46 11.93
N GLN A 123 -26.10 40.07 12.09
CA GLN A 123 -27.01 40.66 13.06
C GLN A 123 -26.63 40.32 14.51
N VAL A 124 -26.23 39.07 14.78
CA VAL A 124 -25.86 38.61 16.13
C VAL A 124 -24.44 39.02 16.48
N THR A 125 -23.51 38.85 15.56
CA THR A 125 -22.08 38.98 15.82
C THR A 125 -21.53 40.36 15.40
N GLY A 126 -22.28 41.13 14.60
CA GLY A 126 -21.84 42.42 14.05
C GLY A 126 -20.91 42.29 12.83
N ASN A 127 -20.26 41.13 12.65
CA ASN A 127 -19.30 40.86 11.58
C ASN A 127 -19.86 39.87 10.55
N SER A 128 -19.41 40.00 9.31
CA SER A 128 -19.69 39.01 8.26
C SER A 128 -18.82 37.77 8.43
N MET A 129 -19.26 36.66 7.84
CA MET A 129 -18.52 35.39 7.89
C MET A 129 -17.10 35.50 7.32
N GLN A 130 -16.90 36.31 6.27
CA GLN A 130 -15.58 36.57 5.69
C GLN A 130 -14.68 37.41 6.61
N GLU A 131 -15.24 38.37 7.34
CA GLU A 131 -14.48 39.15 8.33
C GLU A 131 -14.02 38.25 9.46
N MET A 132 -14.89 37.37 9.98
CA MET A 132 -14.52 36.40 11.02
C MET A 132 -13.46 35.39 10.57
N GLU A 133 -13.51 34.91 9.32
CA GLU A 133 -12.49 34.00 8.76
C GLU A 133 -11.11 34.67 8.62
N SER A 134 -11.07 36.01 8.57
CA SER A 134 -9.84 36.80 8.52
C SER A 134 -9.38 37.34 9.88
N MET A 135 -10.17 37.16 10.94
CA MET A 135 -9.81 37.56 12.30
C MET A 135 -8.79 36.58 12.89
N SER A 136 -7.89 37.10 13.70
CA SER A 136 -6.96 36.25 14.47
C SER A 136 -7.71 35.48 15.56
N GLU A 137 -7.15 34.35 16.01
CA GLU A 137 -7.74 33.54 17.09
C GLU A 137 -8.04 34.37 18.35
N ALA A 138 -7.17 35.31 18.72
CA ALA A 138 -7.36 36.20 19.86
C ALA A 138 -8.56 37.16 19.69
N GLU A 139 -8.82 37.60 18.46
CA GLU A 139 -9.96 38.47 18.16
C GLU A 139 -11.28 37.68 18.11
N LEU A 140 -11.24 36.44 17.63
CA LEU A 140 -12.36 35.49 17.68
C LEU A 140 -12.74 35.16 19.13
N GLU A 141 -11.76 34.94 20.01
CA GLU A 141 -12.00 34.61 21.42
C GLU A 141 -12.55 35.80 22.22
N ALA A 142 -12.04 37.01 21.97
CA ALA A 142 -12.60 38.24 22.55
C ALA A 142 -14.03 38.51 22.07
N MET A 143 -14.34 38.17 20.82
CA MET A 143 -15.67 38.27 20.25
C MET A 143 -16.64 37.24 20.88
N ALA A 144 -16.20 35.99 21.06
CA ALA A 144 -16.95 34.95 21.73
C ALA A 144 -17.26 35.32 23.18
N ALA A 145 -16.28 35.81 23.93
CA ALA A 145 -16.47 36.27 25.31
C ALA A 145 -17.48 37.44 25.41
N LYS A 146 -17.49 38.35 24.43
CA LYS A 146 -18.44 39.47 24.39
C LYS A 146 -19.86 39.00 24.06
N LEU A 147 -20.02 38.03 23.17
CA LEU A 147 -21.30 37.40 22.86
C LEU A 147 -21.84 36.61 24.06
N GLU A 148 -20.98 35.84 24.73
CA GLU A 148 -21.32 35.11 25.95
C GLU A 148 -21.74 36.06 27.09
N ALA A 149 -21.05 37.19 27.26
CA ALA A 149 -21.47 38.23 28.21
C ALA A 149 -22.80 38.92 27.84
N SER A 150 -23.16 38.95 26.56
CA SER A 150 -24.36 39.64 26.06
C SER A 150 -25.59 38.73 25.98
N TYR A 151 -25.39 37.42 25.81
CA TYR A 151 -26.45 36.43 25.56
C TYR A 151 -26.39 35.18 26.46
N GLY A 152 -25.32 34.99 27.22
CA GLY A 152 -25.11 33.84 28.12
C GLY A 152 -25.56 34.08 29.57
N SER A 153 -26.18 35.21 29.87
CA SER A 153 -26.75 35.52 31.19
C SER A 153 -28.26 35.25 31.26
N GLU A 154 -28.70 34.08 30.79
CA GLU A 154 -29.97 33.46 31.21
C GLU A 154 -29.71 32.39 32.27
#